data_AF-A0A7V5GY94-F1
#
_entry.id   AF-A0A7V5GY94-F1
#
_cell.length_a   1.000
_cell.length_b   1.000
_cell.length_c   1.000
_cell.angle_alpha   90.00
_cell.angle_beta   90.00
_cell.angle_gamma   90.00
#
_symmetry.space_group_name_H-M   'P 1'
#
loop_
_entity.id
_entity.type
_entity.pdbx_description
1 polymer ?
#
loop_
_entity_poly.entity_id
_entity_poly.type
_entity_poly.pdbx_seq_one_letter_code
_entity_poly.pdbx_strand_id
1 'polypeptide(L)'
;MPCDRLLDSLVDTVYAGQDREVLLTDLTGGFYYDDAFRNQARSEYGFSYWERKLITGWLILDPDGNPADDDPDICLVRPDRIERLYLSGVTETVECPLNRTGLLLTVKPGGKKGIILRPYFDFRRLDREETPQYESRFVREANSIVVSRVDHSGGWLALRMDAGDRIIKATEIIRITHPVSELTGRPSISEVMAAGDLVHESGKPARFAFGWGLTRNDALDNAREIFETEVQWRDERRERMISTLETFSFECGNTGFQKAFAWARLSFAGLVAARDDGNFLITGIPFHPYPDGWHTALSLNAVALSDGNPVRALDMLDAIATRQNRDSTSVHYGMFPGRIGEDGIEYRIPEIAGLAALCYQDLTSRLTAADTVRDDEFALALVRDLLGTARYRLHDWMVVSGADEHFLWDGPAAPDREGVTIETQVLYDAVRNFLKGYKRLNLIADVHPEMLQRGATWRKVNHAGEIKIPKLLSYRVLETYDIPLPISEVMYFLGGRWDKPWADRLVYHADGSGGLTILPPVSDTTRCVSIPLALSWYQGRGRVRLLRDMDRFTSAGMLTPSGLRSLAETEDEYQPAHQYQLDDAPYGTTSQGDVLLWTS
;
A
#
# COMPACT_ATOMS: atom_id res chain seq x y z
N MET A 1 35.15 13.77 -9.93
CA MET A 1 35.22 14.95 -9.01
C MET A 1 34.92 14.44 -7.60
N PRO A 2 35.65 14.82 -6.53
CA PRO A 2 35.34 14.41 -5.16
C PRO A 2 33.88 14.70 -4.76
N CYS A 3 33.23 13.81 -4.01
CA CYS A 3 31.79 13.90 -3.71
C CYS A 3 31.43 15.12 -2.85
N ASP A 4 32.31 15.56 -1.95
CA ASP A 4 32.18 16.80 -1.19
C ASP A 4 32.11 18.03 -2.11
N ARG A 5 33.02 18.10 -3.09
CA ARG A 5 33.03 19.18 -4.10
C ARG A 5 31.84 19.09 -5.04
N LEU A 6 31.42 17.88 -5.41
CA LEU A 6 30.21 17.68 -6.19
C LEU A 6 29.01 18.24 -5.44
N LEU A 7 28.81 17.86 -4.17
CA LEU A 7 27.74 18.34 -3.31
C LEU A 7 27.75 19.87 -3.20
N ASP A 8 28.89 20.48 -2.95
CA ASP A 8 29.01 21.95 -2.87
C ASP A 8 28.68 22.63 -4.22
N SER A 9 28.93 21.94 -5.33
CA SER A 9 28.59 22.43 -6.67
C SER A 9 27.11 22.26 -7.05
N LEU A 10 26.30 21.57 -6.23
CA LEU A 10 24.87 21.36 -6.47
C LEU A 10 24.02 22.59 -6.13
N VAL A 11 24.60 23.63 -5.54
CA VAL A 11 23.89 24.90 -5.33
C VAL A 11 23.33 25.42 -6.65
N ASP A 12 22.04 25.68 -6.66
CA ASP A 12 21.34 26.31 -7.76
C ASP A 12 20.96 27.74 -7.37
N THR A 13 21.16 28.68 -8.28
CA THR A 13 20.85 30.10 -8.05
C THR A 13 19.63 30.45 -8.89
N VAL A 14 18.53 30.70 -8.20
CA VAL A 14 17.25 31.06 -8.80
C VAL A 14 17.07 32.56 -8.67
N TYR A 15 16.76 33.22 -9.78
CA TYR A 15 16.52 34.66 -9.84
C TYR A 15 15.01 34.96 -9.89
N ALA A 16 14.63 36.14 -9.41
CA ALA A 16 13.24 36.59 -9.41
C ALA A 16 12.58 36.40 -10.79
N GLY A 17 11.36 35.85 -10.80
CA GLY A 17 10.61 35.52 -12.02
C GLY A 17 10.90 34.14 -12.62
N GLN A 18 11.79 33.35 -12.02
CA GLN A 18 11.96 31.94 -12.37
C GLN A 18 11.14 31.03 -11.45
N ASP A 19 10.44 30.07 -12.04
CA ASP A 19 9.71 29.05 -11.29
C ASP A 19 10.65 27.89 -10.93
N ARG A 20 10.80 27.65 -9.62
CA ARG A 20 11.57 26.52 -9.10
C ARG A 20 10.92 26.00 -7.83
N GLU A 21 10.33 24.81 -7.89
CA GLU A 21 9.84 24.10 -6.72
C GLU A 21 11.01 23.50 -5.94
N VAL A 22 10.87 23.46 -4.61
CA VAL A 22 11.90 23.02 -3.68
C VAL A 22 11.32 22.06 -2.66
N LEU A 23 12.10 21.05 -2.30
CA LEU A 23 11.73 20.01 -1.35
C LEU A 23 12.89 19.76 -0.38
N LEU A 24 12.61 19.86 0.91
CA LEU A 24 13.49 19.43 2.00
C LEU A 24 12.74 18.39 2.83
N THR A 25 13.45 17.37 3.31
CA THR A 25 12.86 16.31 4.14
C THR A 25 13.68 16.07 5.40
N ASP A 26 13.03 15.74 6.51
CA ASP A 26 13.67 15.37 7.78
C ASP A 26 13.98 13.86 7.90
N LEU A 27 13.51 13.06 6.93
CA LEU A 27 13.57 11.59 6.90
C LEU A 27 12.73 10.88 7.97
N THR A 28 11.85 11.59 8.68
CA THR A 28 10.90 10.99 9.65
C THR A 28 9.45 11.12 9.19
N GLY A 29 9.22 11.68 8.00
CA GLY A 29 7.90 11.92 7.41
C GLY A 29 7.55 13.40 7.27
N GLY A 30 8.37 14.28 7.85
CA GLY A 30 8.25 15.72 7.68
C GLY A 30 8.96 16.21 6.42
N PHE A 31 8.31 17.15 5.75
CA PHE A 31 8.85 17.77 4.56
C PHE A 31 8.43 19.24 4.46
N TYR A 32 9.35 20.06 4.00
CA TYR A 32 9.10 21.42 3.57
C TYR A 32 9.03 21.43 2.04
N TYR A 33 7.89 21.83 1.50
CA TYR A 33 7.66 21.97 0.07
C TYR A 33 7.22 23.40 -0.22
N ASP A 34 7.88 24.06 -1.17
CA ASP A 34 7.59 25.45 -1.51
C ASP A 34 8.06 25.72 -2.95
N ASP A 35 7.92 26.95 -3.42
CA ASP A 35 8.80 27.47 -4.46
C ASP A 35 9.95 28.31 -3.89
N ALA A 36 10.91 28.59 -4.76
CA ALA A 36 12.10 29.36 -4.45
C ALA A 36 11.77 30.75 -3.89
N PHE A 37 10.62 31.35 -4.21
CA PHE A 37 10.25 32.71 -3.84
C PHE A 37 9.05 32.81 -2.87
N ARG A 38 8.57 31.68 -2.33
CA ARG A 38 7.45 31.59 -1.38
C ARG A 38 6.15 32.18 -1.93
N ASN A 39 5.67 31.71 -3.08
CA ASN A 39 4.36 32.13 -3.57
C ASN A 39 3.22 31.65 -2.65
N GLN A 40 2.83 32.50 -1.70
CA GLN A 40 1.80 32.23 -0.68
C GLN A 40 0.41 31.92 -1.29
N ALA A 41 0.22 32.11 -2.59
CA ALA A 41 -1.02 31.78 -3.27
C ALA A 41 -1.33 30.27 -3.29
N ARG A 42 -0.33 29.39 -3.10
CA ARG A 42 -0.50 27.93 -3.21
C ARG A 42 -0.71 27.26 -1.84
N SER A 43 -1.80 26.51 -1.71
CA SER A 43 -2.23 25.87 -0.45
C SER A 43 -1.31 24.75 0.02
N GLU A 44 -0.55 24.16 -0.91
CA GLU A 44 0.36 23.05 -0.64
C GLU A 44 1.70 23.47 -0.01
N TYR A 45 2.04 24.77 -0.06
CA TYR A 45 3.36 25.25 0.34
C TYR A 45 3.53 25.42 1.84
N GLY A 46 4.76 25.19 2.33
CA GLY A 46 5.16 25.21 3.73
C GLY A 46 5.58 23.84 4.25
N PHE A 47 5.51 23.63 5.56
CA PHE A 47 5.91 22.38 6.20
C PHE A 47 4.73 21.47 6.50
N SER A 48 4.92 20.19 6.26
CA SER A 48 3.94 19.13 6.42
C SER A 48 4.58 17.93 7.12
N TYR A 49 3.76 17.12 7.76
CA TYR A 49 4.13 15.80 8.28
C TYR A 49 3.14 14.77 7.77
N TRP A 50 3.62 13.83 6.95
CA TRP A 50 2.77 12.94 6.14
C TRP A 50 1.64 13.73 5.44
N GLU A 51 0.40 13.36 5.71
CA GLU A 51 -0.79 13.88 5.06
C GLU A 51 -1.26 15.21 5.63
N ARG A 52 -0.56 15.77 6.63
CA ARG A 52 -0.97 16.98 7.34
C ARG A 52 -0.06 18.15 7.07
N LYS A 53 -0.69 19.28 6.75
CA LYS A 53 -0.05 20.59 6.75
C LYS A 53 0.15 21.03 8.19
N LEU A 54 1.35 21.44 8.58
CA LEU A 54 1.63 21.94 9.93
C LEU A 54 1.85 23.45 9.93
N ILE A 55 2.58 23.94 8.93
CA ILE A 55 2.90 25.36 8.77
C ILE A 55 2.67 25.73 7.31
N THR A 56 1.83 26.72 7.04
CA THR A 56 1.61 27.24 5.66
C THR A 56 2.66 28.26 5.26
N GLY A 57 3.28 28.91 6.24
CA GLY A 57 4.40 29.83 6.03
C GLY A 57 4.60 30.74 7.23
N TRP A 58 5.22 31.89 6.99
CA TRP A 58 5.44 32.94 7.99
C TRP A 58 5.52 34.31 7.31
N LEU A 59 5.49 35.38 8.07
CA LEU A 59 5.95 36.70 7.60
C LEU A 59 7.19 37.10 8.39
N ILE A 60 8.13 37.75 7.70
CA ILE A 60 9.27 38.41 8.33
C ILE A 60 9.03 39.91 8.24
N LEU A 61 8.73 40.54 9.36
CA LEU A 61 8.52 41.98 9.44
C LEU A 61 9.75 42.67 10.03
N ASP A 62 9.92 43.94 9.70
CA ASP A 62 10.86 44.82 10.40
C ASP A 62 10.33 45.20 11.80
N PRO A 63 11.14 45.88 12.64
CA PRO A 63 10.72 46.28 13.99
C PRO A 63 9.52 47.23 14.03
N ASP A 64 9.20 47.89 12.92
CA ASP A 64 8.05 48.80 12.78
C ASP A 64 6.79 48.05 12.30
N GLY A 65 6.90 46.74 12.01
CA GLY A 65 5.82 45.87 11.60
C GLY A 65 5.55 45.85 10.10
N ASN A 66 6.43 46.44 9.27
CA ASN A 66 6.31 46.38 7.82
C ASN A 66 6.95 45.10 7.28
N PRO A 67 6.43 44.50 6.19
CA PRO A 67 7.08 43.36 5.55
C PRO A 67 8.54 43.65 5.20
N ALA A 68 9.41 42.73 5.57
CA ALA A 68 10.83 42.72 5.24
C ALA A 68 11.19 41.58 4.29
N ASP A 69 10.25 40.67 4.05
CA ASP A 69 10.31 39.54 3.12
C ASP A 69 9.51 39.76 1.82
N ASP A 70 9.20 41.00 1.47
CA ASP A 70 8.64 41.30 0.15
C ASP A 70 9.74 41.11 -0.92
N ASP A 71 9.41 40.37 -1.99
CA ASP A 71 10.21 40.16 -3.20
C ASP A 71 11.66 39.68 -2.93
N PRO A 72 11.90 38.37 -2.74
CA PRO A 72 13.25 37.84 -2.72
C PRO A 72 13.94 38.14 -4.05
N ASP A 73 15.17 38.67 -4.00
CA ASP A 73 15.96 38.99 -5.19
C ASP A 73 16.59 37.72 -5.78
N ILE A 74 17.19 36.93 -4.88
CA ILE A 74 17.92 35.71 -5.20
C ILE A 74 17.55 34.62 -4.20
N CYS A 75 17.34 33.41 -4.69
CA CYS A 75 17.20 32.21 -3.89
C CYS A 75 18.31 31.21 -4.23
N LEU A 76 19.05 30.76 -3.21
CA LEU A 76 20.04 29.71 -3.31
C LEU A 76 19.42 28.40 -2.83
N VAL A 77 19.26 27.45 -3.75
CA VAL A 77 18.68 26.14 -3.46
C VAL A 77 19.80 25.12 -3.36
N ARG A 78 19.86 24.40 -2.23
CA ARG A 78 20.79 23.31 -1.98
C ARG A 78 20.01 22.06 -1.58
N PRO A 79 20.58 20.85 -1.73
CA PRO A 79 19.89 19.62 -1.34
C PRO A 79 19.48 19.56 0.13
N ASP A 80 20.18 20.30 1.00
CA ASP A 80 19.96 20.34 2.45
C ASP A 80 19.25 21.60 2.95
N ARG A 81 19.20 22.67 2.16
CA ARG A 81 18.64 23.95 2.60
C ARG A 81 18.25 24.89 1.48
N ILE A 82 17.43 25.86 1.81
CA ILE A 82 17.06 26.97 0.92
C ILE A 82 17.46 28.28 1.61
N GLU A 83 18.07 29.19 0.87
CA GLU A 83 18.47 30.51 1.36
C GLU A 83 17.89 31.61 0.47
N ARG A 84 17.05 32.48 1.02
CA ARG A 84 16.42 33.59 0.30
C ARG A 84 17.05 34.91 0.74
N LEU A 85 17.49 35.69 -0.24
CA LEU A 85 18.09 37.00 -0.04
C LEU A 85 17.11 38.07 -0.51
N TYR A 86 16.65 38.89 0.43
CA TYR A 86 15.67 39.94 0.17
C TYR A 86 16.37 41.27 -0.15
N LEU A 87 15.72 42.13 -0.94
CA LEU A 87 16.21 43.48 -1.27
C LEU A 87 16.46 44.34 -0.02
N SER A 88 15.74 44.04 1.07
CA SER A 88 15.91 44.67 2.39
C SER A 88 17.25 44.34 3.08
N GLY A 89 18.04 43.42 2.51
CA GLY A 89 19.25 42.85 3.09
C GLY A 89 18.99 41.69 4.06
N VAL A 90 17.72 41.38 4.35
CA VAL A 90 17.35 40.22 5.15
C VAL A 90 17.74 38.93 4.42
N THR A 91 18.23 37.96 5.18
CA THR A 91 18.48 36.60 4.67
C THR A 91 17.66 35.62 5.47
N GLU A 92 16.96 34.74 4.78
CA GLU A 92 16.19 33.65 5.36
C GLU A 92 16.83 32.33 4.96
N THR A 93 17.00 31.41 5.90
CA THR A 93 17.46 30.05 5.64
C THR A 93 16.50 29.04 6.24
N VAL A 94 16.05 28.09 5.42
CA VAL A 94 15.16 26.99 5.81
C VAL A 94 15.89 25.66 5.67
N GLU A 95 15.84 24.86 6.72
CA GLU A 95 16.48 23.55 6.82
C GLU A 95 15.53 22.53 7.45
N CYS A 96 15.58 21.28 6.98
CA CYS A 96 14.96 20.15 7.69
C CYS A 96 16.06 19.37 8.43
N PRO A 97 16.00 19.26 9.76
CA PRO A 97 17.00 18.55 10.55
C PRO A 97 16.95 17.05 10.25
N LEU A 98 18.11 16.38 10.23
CA LEU A 98 18.16 14.95 9.93
C LEU A 98 17.60 14.13 11.10
N ASN A 99 16.68 13.21 10.81
CA ASN A 99 16.07 12.28 11.78
C ASN A 99 15.37 12.97 12.96
N ARG A 100 14.89 14.20 12.76
CA ARG A 100 14.22 15.01 13.78
C ARG A 100 13.00 15.65 13.16
N THR A 101 11.82 15.36 13.68
CA THR A 101 10.59 15.78 13.01
C THR A 101 10.35 17.28 13.13
N GLY A 102 10.59 18.03 12.06
CA GLY A 102 10.52 19.49 12.13
C GLY A 102 11.26 20.27 11.05
N LEU A 103 11.48 21.56 11.34
CA LEU A 103 12.31 22.45 10.52
C LEU A 103 13.03 23.48 11.38
N LEU A 104 14.16 23.99 10.88
CA LEU A 104 14.85 25.14 11.42
C LEU A 104 14.75 26.31 10.42
N LEU A 105 14.26 27.44 10.92
CA LEU A 105 14.25 28.72 10.21
C LEU A 105 15.27 29.65 10.87
N THR A 106 16.22 30.15 10.08
CA THR A 106 17.19 31.15 10.52
C THR A 106 16.99 32.44 9.73
N VAL A 107 16.84 33.57 10.42
CA VAL A 107 16.65 34.88 9.78
C VAL A 107 17.73 35.84 10.21
N LYS A 108 18.50 36.35 9.25
CA LYS A 108 19.52 37.39 9.46
C LYS A 108 18.93 38.78 9.14
N PRO A 109 18.98 39.75 10.05
CA PRO A 109 18.24 41.02 9.93
C PRO A 109 18.81 42.04 8.92
N GLY A 110 19.86 41.70 8.15
CA GLY A 110 20.38 42.61 7.10
C GLY A 110 20.96 43.95 7.60
N GLY A 111 21.40 44.03 8.85
CA GLY A 111 21.86 45.29 9.47
C GLY A 111 20.77 46.07 10.19
N LYS A 112 19.51 45.61 10.15
CA LYS A 112 18.43 46.12 11.01
C LYS A 112 18.68 45.72 12.47
N LYS A 113 18.09 46.47 13.40
CA LYS A 113 18.23 46.25 14.85
C LYS A 113 17.42 45.05 15.37
N GLY A 114 16.61 44.42 14.53
CA GLY A 114 15.77 43.29 14.91
C GLY A 114 14.81 42.93 13.78
N ILE A 115 14.01 41.90 14.03
CA ILE A 115 12.93 41.42 13.15
C ILE A 115 11.73 40.98 13.99
N ILE A 116 10.60 40.82 13.33
CA ILE A 116 9.41 40.16 13.88
C ILE A 116 9.07 38.97 12.98
N LEU A 117 8.99 37.77 13.55
CA LEU A 117 8.46 36.60 12.84
C LEU A 117 6.99 36.39 13.19
N ARG A 118 6.14 36.19 12.18
CA ARG A 118 4.74 35.77 12.35
C ARG A 118 4.51 34.42 11.64
N PRO A 119 4.56 33.28 12.35
CA PRO A 119 4.28 31.97 11.76
C PRO A 119 2.78 31.70 11.58
N TYR A 120 2.43 30.90 10.57
CA TYR A 120 1.05 30.48 10.27
C TYR A 120 0.89 28.96 10.39
N PHE A 121 0.14 28.53 11.40
CA PHE A 121 -0.15 27.14 11.74
C PHE A 121 -1.45 26.66 11.09
N ASP A 122 -1.49 25.42 10.59
CA ASP A 122 -2.59 24.94 9.73
C ASP A 122 -3.23 23.63 10.24
N PHE A 123 -2.47 22.56 10.47
CA PHE A 123 -2.93 21.25 10.96
C PHE A 123 -4.05 20.56 10.15
N ARG A 124 -4.42 21.07 8.98
CA ARG A 124 -5.37 20.41 8.09
C ARG A 124 -4.69 19.29 7.33
N ARG A 125 -5.50 18.39 6.80
CA ARG A 125 -5.03 17.46 5.79
C ARG A 125 -4.84 18.13 4.45
N LEU A 126 -3.84 17.68 3.69
CA LEU A 126 -3.51 18.22 2.37
C LEU A 126 -4.58 17.94 1.30
N ASP A 127 -5.41 16.93 1.53
CA ASP A 127 -6.46 16.44 0.61
C ASP A 127 -7.88 16.88 1.01
N ARG A 128 -8.05 17.76 2.00
CA ARG A 128 -9.37 18.14 2.53
C ARG A 128 -9.49 19.62 2.86
N GLU A 129 -10.69 20.14 2.64
CA GLU A 129 -11.13 21.39 3.26
C GLU A 129 -11.49 21.12 4.72
N GLU A 130 -10.73 21.71 5.63
CA GLU A 130 -10.97 21.62 7.07
C GLU A 130 -10.87 23.03 7.68
N THR A 131 -11.68 23.30 8.70
CA THR A 131 -11.63 24.54 9.51
C THR A 131 -11.32 24.15 10.96
N PRO A 132 -10.07 23.77 11.24
CA PRO A 132 -9.71 23.29 12.57
C PRO A 132 -9.84 24.40 13.61
N GLN A 133 -10.22 24.00 14.81
CA GLN A 133 -10.11 24.86 15.98
C GLN A 133 -8.74 24.64 16.61
N TYR A 134 -8.08 25.73 16.96
CA TYR A 134 -6.71 25.70 17.47
C TYR A 134 -6.64 26.04 18.94
N GLU A 135 -5.62 25.50 19.61
CA GLU A 135 -5.15 26.01 20.89
C GLU A 135 -3.66 26.33 20.83
N SER A 136 -3.26 27.34 21.59
CA SER A 136 -1.87 27.78 21.67
C SER A 136 -1.49 28.12 23.10
N ARG A 137 -0.26 27.79 23.50
CA ARG A 137 0.27 28.15 24.81
C ARG A 137 1.74 28.49 24.75
N PHE A 138 2.14 29.55 25.44
CA PHE A 138 3.56 29.83 25.68
C PHE A 138 4.05 29.02 26.89
N VAL A 139 5.12 28.25 26.69
CA VAL A 139 5.82 27.45 27.70
C VAL A 139 7.13 28.15 28.03
N ARG A 140 7.12 28.90 29.14
CA ARG A 140 8.19 29.82 29.50
C ARG A 140 9.52 29.12 29.74
N GLU A 141 9.48 27.96 30.39
CA GLU A 141 10.65 27.17 30.75
C GLU A 141 11.39 26.64 29.52
N ALA A 142 10.65 26.38 28.44
CA ALA A 142 11.19 25.91 27.17
C ALA A 142 11.43 27.05 26.15
N ASN A 143 11.09 28.30 26.51
CA ASN A 143 11.04 29.45 25.60
C ASN A 143 10.37 29.10 24.27
N SER A 144 9.20 28.45 24.35
CA SER A 144 8.54 27.86 23.20
C SER A 144 7.06 28.17 23.17
N ILE A 145 6.49 28.33 21.98
CA ILE A 145 5.04 28.32 21.75
C ILE A 145 4.67 26.91 21.34
N VAL A 146 3.67 26.32 21.96
CA VAL A 146 3.06 25.07 21.50
C VAL A 146 1.71 25.36 20.86
N VAL A 147 1.44 24.68 19.76
CA VAL A 147 0.21 24.77 18.99
C VAL A 147 -0.29 23.37 18.69
N SER A 148 -1.61 23.19 18.75
CA SER A 148 -2.29 21.98 18.28
C SER A 148 -3.71 22.32 17.84
N ARG A 149 -4.39 21.33 17.27
CA ARG A 149 -5.84 21.34 17.19
C ARG A 149 -6.44 21.04 18.56
N VAL A 150 -7.62 21.60 18.82
CA VAL A 150 -8.40 21.31 20.05
C VAL A 150 -8.78 19.82 20.12
N ASP A 151 -9.01 19.17 18.97
CA ASP A 151 -9.26 17.72 18.90
C ASP A 151 -7.98 16.87 18.96
N HIS A 152 -6.81 17.52 18.99
CA HIS A 152 -5.47 16.92 18.97
C HIS A 152 -5.20 15.96 17.80
N SER A 153 -6.07 15.95 16.78
CA SER A 153 -5.81 15.21 15.55
C SER A 153 -4.62 15.85 14.83
N GLY A 154 -3.63 15.04 14.47
CA GLY A 154 -2.39 15.54 13.85
C GLY A 154 -1.29 16.00 14.83
N GLY A 155 -1.47 15.79 16.13
CA GLY A 155 -0.42 16.01 17.13
C GLY A 155 -0.20 17.48 17.52
N TRP A 156 1.03 17.78 17.91
CA TRP A 156 1.47 19.06 18.46
C TRP A 156 2.66 19.59 17.68
N LEU A 157 2.77 20.90 17.58
CA LEU A 157 3.94 21.59 17.04
C LEU A 157 4.45 22.60 18.08
N ALA A 158 5.73 22.52 18.42
CA ALA A 158 6.39 23.49 19.26
C ALA A 158 7.31 24.37 18.41
N LEU A 159 7.29 25.67 18.67
CA LEU A 159 8.18 26.66 18.09
C LEU A 159 9.08 27.21 19.20
N ARG A 160 10.35 26.83 19.17
CA ARG A 160 11.39 27.32 20.08
C ARG A 160 12.15 28.49 19.47
N MET A 161 12.46 29.47 20.30
CA MET A 161 13.11 30.74 19.92
C MET A 161 14.41 30.96 20.70
N ASP A 162 15.22 31.94 20.27
CA ASP A 162 16.42 32.35 21.01
C ASP A 162 16.07 33.00 22.36
N ALA A 163 16.99 32.89 23.32
CA ALA A 163 16.82 33.51 24.62
C ALA A 163 16.76 35.04 24.49
N GLY A 164 15.70 35.65 25.02
CA GLY A 164 15.45 37.09 24.93
C GLY A 164 14.37 37.47 23.92
N ASP A 165 13.98 36.54 23.04
CA ASP A 165 12.83 36.75 22.15
C ASP A 165 11.54 36.84 22.95
N ARG A 166 10.59 37.65 22.46
CA ARG A 166 9.32 37.91 23.16
C ARG A 166 8.13 37.86 22.21
N ILE A 167 6.96 37.55 22.76
CA ILE A 167 5.70 37.53 22.04
C ILE A 167 4.95 38.83 22.37
N ILE A 168 4.57 39.61 21.35
CA ILE A 168 3.93 40.92 21.56
C ILE A 168 2.49 41.03 21.06
N LYS A 169 2.02 40.10 20.22
CA LYS A 169 0.67 40.11 19.66
C LYS A 169 -0.11 38.88 20.14
N ALA A 170 -1.42 39.08 20.37
CA ALA A 170 -2.34 38.00 20.68
C ALA A 170 -2.53 37.05 19.49
N THR A 171 -2.91 35.81 19.79
CA THR A 171 -3.26 34.80 18.80
C THR A 171 -4.42 35.28 17.92
N GLU A 172 -4.31 35.05 16.61
CA GLU A 172 -5.30 35.45 15.61
C GLU A 172 -5.57 34.31 14.64
N ILE A 173 -6.83 34.14 14.24
CA ILE A 173 -7.20 33.25 13.13
C ILE A 173 -7.27 34.08 11.86
N ILE A 174 -6.53 33.65 10.84
CA ILE A 174 -6.38 34.34 9.57
C ILE A 174 -6.95 33.45 8.48
N ARG A 175 -7.78 34.04 7.63
CA ARG A 175 -8.33 33.38 6.46
C ARG A 175 -7.48 33.69 5.24
N ILE A 176 -6.82 32.68 4.68
CA ILE A 176 -6.07 32.77 3.44
C ILE A 176 -6.94 32.26 2.30
N THR A 177 -7.02 33.00 1.20
CA THR A 177 -7.71 32.58 -0.03
C THR A 177 -6.65 32.25 -1.07
N HIS A 178 -6.73 31.05 -1.63
CA HIS A 178 -5.79 30.55 -2.63
C HIS A 178 -6.39 30.72 -4.03
N PRO A 179 -5.90 31.67 -4.85
CA PRO A 179 -6.49 31.98 -6.16
C PRO A 179 -6.33 30.86 -7.20
N VAL A 180 -5.33 29.98 -7.04
CA VAL A 180 -5.06 28.85 -7.94
C VAL A 180 -5.55 27.57 -7.28
N SER A 181 -6.87 27.34 -7.27
CA SER A 181 -7.47 26.08 -6.81
C SER A 181 -7.55 25.02 -7.92
N GLU A 182 -6.65 25.06 -8.91
CA GLU A 182 -6.76 24.30 -10.17
C GLU A 182 -6.66 22.76 -10.02
N LEU A 183 -6.55 22.21 -8.82
CA LEU A 183 -6.46 20.77 -8.60
C LEU A 183 -7.60 20.28 -7.70
N THR A 184 -8.34 19.29 -8.20
CA THR A 184 -9.40 18.55 -7.52
C THR A 184 -8.99 18.14 -6.11
N GLY A 185 -9.79 18.53 -5.10
CA GLY A 185 -9.62 18.12 -3.70
C GLY A 185 -8.89 19.12 -2.79
N ARG A 186 -8.59 20.35 -3.26
CA ARG A 186 -7.84 21.33 -2.47
C ARG A 186 -8.65 22.50 -1.93
N PRO A 187 -8.30 22.98 -0.73
CA PRO A 187 -8.93 24.16 -0.15
C PRO A 187 -8.66 25.41 -0.96
N SER A 188 -9.74 25.98 -1.51
CA SER A 188 -9.72 27.35 -2.02
C SER A 188 -9.50 28.37 -0.89
N ILE A 189 -9.81 27.97 0.34
CA ILE A 189 -9.76 28.80 1.54
C ILE A 189 -9.16 27.99 2.69
N SER A 190 -8.26 28.61 3.42
CA SER A 190 -7.58 28.03 4.58
C SER A 190 -7.74 28.96 5.78
N GLU A 191 -8.23 28.43 6.90
CA GLU A 191 -8.21 29.15 8.18
C GLU A 191 -6.98 28.71 8.97
N VAL A 192 -5.97 29.57 9.05
CA VAL A 192 -4.71 29.32 9.74
C VAL A 192 -4.63 30.13 11.02
N MET A 193 -3.86 29.66 12.00
CA MET A 193 -3.61 30.39 13.23
C MET A 193 -2.25 31.09 13.18
N ALA A 194 -2.21 32.38 13.51
CA ALA A 194 -0.98 33.07 13.91
C ALA A 194 -0.89 33.07 15.43
N ALA A 195 0.11 32.39 15.99
CA ALA A 195 0.29 32.28 17.46
C ALA A 195 0.90 33.53 18.12
N GLY A 196 0.91 34.66 17.40
CA GLY A 196 1.48 35.94 17.82
C GLY A 196 2.70 36.37 17.01
N ASP A 197 3.18 37.56 17.33
CA ASP A 197 4.36 38.19 16.71
C ASP A 197 5.57 37.98 17.61
N LEU A 198 6.60 37.34 17.04
CA LEU A 198 7.82 36.94 17.75
C LEU A 198 8.92 37.95 17.46
N VAL A 199 9.26 38.76 18.45
CA VAL A 199 10.22 39.86 18.30
C VAL A 199 11.61 39.39 18.68
N HIS A 200 12.54 39.50 17.74
CA HIS A 200 13.97 39.38 17.97
C HIS A 200 14.60 40.78 17.91
N GLU A 201 15.03 41.33 19.05
CA GLU A 201 15.57 42.70 19.15
C GLU A 201 17.10 42.78 18.93
N SER A 202 17.72 41.69 18.48
CA SER A 202 19.16 41.62 18.26
C SER A 202 19.50 41.75 16.77
N GLY A 203 20.66 42.33 16.47
CA GLY A 203 21.21 42.38 15.11
C GLY A 203 21.88 41.06 14.65
N LYS A 204 21.90 40.04 15.51
CA LYS A 204 22.39 38.69 15.20
C LYS A 204 21.31 37.90 14.44
N PRO A 205 21.67 36.77 13.81
CA PRO A 205 20.68 35.85 13.26
C PRO A 205 19.74 35.35 14.36
N ALA A 206 18.43 35.38 14.09
CA ALA A 206 17.38 34.80 14.91
C ALA A 206 17.10 33.37 14.44
N ARG A 207 16.93 32.44 15.38
CA ARG A 207 16.64 31.03 15.09
C ARG A 207 15.28 30.61 15.64
N PHE A 208 14.54 29.89 14.81
CA PHE A 208 13.19 29.43 15.06
C PHE A 208 13.11 27.94 14.72
N ALA A 209 13.17 27.10 15.76
CA ALA A 209 13.10 25.65 15.59
C ALA A 209 11.66 25.17 15.79
N PHE A 210 11.08 24.55 14.77
CA PHE A 210 9.77 23.92 14.83
C PHE A 210 9.96 22.42 15.02
N GLY A 211 9.40 21.86 16.09
CA GLY A 211 9.42 20.43 16.38
C GLY A 211 8.02 19.87 16.49
N TRP A 212 7.72 18.80 15.74
CA TRP A 212 6.43 18.12 15.78
C TRP A 212 6.49 16.90 16.69
N GLY A 213 5.37 16.55 17.33
CA GLY A 213 5.25 15.31 18.07
C GLY A 213 3.80 14.89 18.31
N LEU A 214 3.56 13.61 18.60
CA LEU A 214 2.22 13.10 18.92
C LEU A 214 1.69 13.74 20.21
N THR A 215 2.57 13.99 21.18
CA THR A 215 2.25 14.74 22.40
C THR A 215 2.92 16.10 22.43
N ARG A 216 2.40 16.99 23.28
CA ARG A 216 3.01 18.31 23.54
C ARG A 216 4.46 18.20 23.99
N ASN A 217 4.79 17.20 24.80
CA ASN A 217 6.15 17.03 25.31
C ASN A 217 7.10 16.59 24.21
N ASP A 218 6.67 15.64 23.36
CA ASP A 218 7.47 15.20 22.21
C ASP A 218 7.77 16.37 21.26
N ALA A 219 6.77 17.23 21.01
CA ALA A 219 6.95 18.42 20.19
C ALA A 219 7.98 19.39 20.81
N LEU A 220 7.91 19.63 22.13
CA LEU A 220 8.87 20.46 22.86
C LEU A 220 10.28 19.87 22.86
N ASP A 221 10.41 18.57 23.08
CA ASP A 221 11.68 17.86 23.09
C ASP A 221 12.31 17.87 21.69
N ASN A 222 11.54 17.64 20.64
CA ASN A 222 12.01 17.73 19.25
C ASN A 222 12.44 19.17 18.90
N ALA A 223 11.66 20.19 19.25
CA ALA A 223 12.04 21.59 18.99
C ALA A 223 13.32 21.98 19.75
N ARG A 224 13.48 21.50 20.98
CA ARG A 224 14.71 21.68 21.77
C ARG A 224 15.89 20.99 21.10
N GLU A 225 15.74 19.72 20.71
CA GLU A 225 16.82 18.94 20.12
C GLU A 225 17.30 19.56 18.80
N ILE A 226 16.39 19.94 17.91
CA ILE A 226 16.69 20.63 16.65
C ILE A 226 17.54 21.88 16.90
N PHE A 227 17.17 22.64 17.92
CA PHE A 227 17.82 23.90 18.27
C PHE A 227 19.19 23.72 18.93
N GLU A 228 19.33 22.74 19.82
CA GLU A 228 20.55 22.53 20.62
C GLU A 228 21.61 21.70 19.89
N THR A 229 21.20 20.85 18.94
CA THR A 229 22.10 19.96 18.19
C THR A 229 22.33 20.39 16.74
N GLU A 230 22.07 21.68 16.43
CA GLU A 230 22.19 22.30 15.09
C GLU A 230 23.42 21.89 14.30
N VAL A 231 24.61 21.99 14.92
CA VAL A 231 25.88 21.66 14.27
C VAL A 231 25.95 20.17 13.97
N GLN A 232 25.61 19.33 14.94
CA GLN A 232 25.71 17.89 14.84
C GLN A 232 24.84 17.35 13.69
N TRP A 233 23.56 17.74 13.63
CA TRP A 233 22.68 17.16 12.62
C TRP A 233 22.94 17.70 11.21
N ARG A 234 23.52 18.90 11.07
CA ARG A 234 24.02 19.40 9.78
C ARG A 234 25.20 18.58 9.29
N ASP A 235 26.13 18.27 10.18
CA ASP A 235 27.30 17.44 9.86
C ASP A 235 26.83 16.02 9.47
N GLU A 236 25.95 15.40 10.27
CA GLU A 236 25.34 14.09 9.96
C GLU A 236 24.61 14.10 8.61
N ARG A 237 23.85 15.17 8.30
CA ARG A 237 23.17 15.31 7.01
C ARG A 237 24.16 15.40 5.85
N ARG A 238 25.22 16.20 6.01
CA ARG A 238 26.26 16.35 4.99
C ARG A 238 26.99 15.04 4.75
N GLU A 239 27.41 14.35 5.81
CA GLU A 239 28.06 13.04 5.74
C GLU A 239 27.16 12.02 5.03
N ARG A 240 25.88 11.98 5.40
CA ARG A 240 24.91 11.12 4.72
C ARG A 240 24.82 11.43 3.23
N MET A 241 24.69 12.69 2.82
CA MET A 241 24.60 13.06 1.41
C MET A 241 25.87 12.68 0.64
N ILE A 242 27.05 12.87 1.24
CA ILE A 242 28.33 12.46 0.64
C ILE A 242 28.36 10.93 0.48
N SER A 243 28.02 10.18 1.53
CA SER A 243 27.96 8.72 1.50
C SER A 243 26.97 8.20 0.46
N THR A 244 25.79 8.84 0.34
CA THR A 244 24.84 8.58 -0.73
C THR A 244 25.52 8.79 -2.08
N LEU A 245 26.16 9.93 -2.35
CA LEU A 245 26.81 10.17 -3.65
C LEU A 245 27.98 9.20 -3.94
N GLU A 246 28.77 8.81 -2.94
CA GLU A 246 29.92 7.91 -3.08
C GLU A 246 29.54 6.48 -3.45
N THR A 247 28.39 6.02 -2.96
CA THR A 247 27.90 4.66 -3.16
C THR A 247 27.76 4.28 -4.65
N PHE A 248 27.50 5.26 -5.53
CA PHE A 248 27.43 5.03 -6.97
C PHE A 248 27.90 6.28 -7.72
N SER A 249 29.05 6.20 -8.38
CA SER A 249 29.56 7.30 -9.19
C SER A 249 29.06 7.17 -10.64
N PHE A 250 28.44 8.23 -11.14
CA PHE A 250 28.12 8.37 -12.55
C PHE A 250 29.03 9.43 -13.17
N GLU A 251 29.93 9.02 -14.05
CA GLU A 251 30.83 9.95 -14.75
C GLU A 251 30.47 10.05 -16.23
N CYS A 252 30.23 11.28 -16.70
CA CYS A 252 30.06 11.57 -18.11
C CYS A 252 30.64 12.95 -18.45
N GLY A 253 30.89 13.22 -19.73
CA GLY A 253 31.44 14.51 -20.17
C GLY A 253 30.49 15.71 -20.01
N ASN A 254 29.23 15.49 -19.59
CA ASN A 254 28.23 16.54 -19.39
C ASN A 254 28.04 16.81 -17.89
N THR A 255 28.69 17.85 -17.38
CA THR A 255 28.64 18.25 -15.97
C THR A 255 27.24 18.62 -15.49
N GLY A 256 26.41 19.20 -16.37
CA GLY A 256 25.00 19.52 -16.05
C GLY A 256 24.20 18.25 -15.77
N PHE A 257 24.36 17.22 -16.60
CA PHE A 257 23.69 15.94 -16.40
C PHE A 257 24.19 15.23 -15.12
N GLN A 258 25.49 15.29 -14.81
CA GLN A 258 26.02 14.74 -13.55
C GLN A 258 25.40 15.41 -12.33
N LYS A 259 25.27 16.73 -12.33
CA LYS A 259 24.61 17.48 -11.25
C LYS A 259 23.12 17.12 -11.14
N ALA A 260 22.42 17.03 -12.27
CA ALA A 260 21.01 16.64 -12.30
C ALA A 260 20.80 15.22 -11.75
N PHE A 261 21.67 14.28 -12.12
CA PHE A 261 21.63 12.91 -11.59
C PHE A 261 21.93 12.86 -10.09
N ALA A 262 22.92 13.61 -9.61
CA ALA A 262 23.22 13.73 -8.19
C ALA A 262 22.04 14.32 -7.39
N TRP A 263 21.40 15.37 -7.92
CA TRP A 263 20.16 15.93 -7.37
C TRP A 263 19.05 14.89 -7.28
N ALA A 264 18.74 14.22 -8.39
CA ALA A 264 17.68 13.20 -8.44
C ALA A 264 17.91 12.11 -7.40
N ARG A 265 19.15 11.66 -7.23
CA ARG A 265 19.51 10.65 -6.24
C ARG A 265 19.35 11.15 -4.80
N LEU A 266 19.83 12.35 -4.48
CA LEU A 266 19.69 12.92 -3.14
C LEU A 266 18.22 13.17 -2.78
N SER A 267 17.43 13.67 -3.74
CA SER A 267 15.98 13.83 -3.58
C SER A 267 15.29 12.50 -3.35
N PHE A 268 15.62 11.48 -4.16
CA PHE A 268 15.03 10.15 -4.01
C PHE A 268 15.39 9.48 -2.67
N ALA A 269 16.66 9.57 -2.25
CA ALA A 269 17.09 9.13 -0.92
C ALA A 269 16.45 9.94 0.22
N GLY A 270 16.01 11.18 -0.06
CA GLY A 270 15.26 12.04 0.84
C GLY A 270 13.80 11.63 1.02
N LEU A 271 13.23 10.87 0.08
CA LEU A 271 11.85 10.38 0.14
C LEU A 271 11.70 9.10 0.98
N VAL A 272 12.80 8.45 1.37
CA VAL A 272 12.76 7.30 2.26
C VAL A 272 12.69 7.79 3.71
N ALA A 273 11.48 7.76 4.27
CA ALA A 273 11.18 8.22 5.61
C ALA A 273 11.04 7.04 6.60
N ALA A 274 11.57 7.23 7.80
CA ALA A 274 11.40 6.32 8.92
C ALA A 274 10.12 6.66 9.70
N ARG A 275 9.42 5.63 10.16
CA ARG A 275 8.33 5.69 11.14
C ARG A 275 8.61 4.66 12.22
N ASP A 276 7.93 4.79 13.36
CA ASP A 276 7.99 3.81 14.45
C ASP A 276 7.66 2.38 14.00
N ASP A 277 6.90 2.27 12.91
CA ASP A 277 6.34 1.04 12.38
C ASP A 277 6.97 0.60 11.03
N GLY A 278 8.12 1.18 10.66
CA GLY A 278 8.93 0.77 9.52
C GLY A 278 9.52 1.92 8.70
N ASN A 279 10.31 1.58 7.68
CA ASN A 279 10.76 2.53 6.66
C ASN A 279 9.77 2.54 5.49
N PHE A 280 9.51 3.71 4.93
CA PHE A 280 8.57 3.87 3.82
C PHE A 280 9.08 4.85 2.77
N LEU A 281 8.64 4.65 1.53
CA LEU A 281 8.83 5.64 0.47
C LEU A 281 7.65 6.61 0.50
N ILE A 282 7.93 7.90 0.59
CA ILE A 282 6.94 8.94 0.30
C ILE A 282 6.80 9.03 -1.21
N THR A 283 5.60 8.78 -1.73
CA THR A 283 5.41 8.40 -3.13
C THR A 283 5.19 9.57 -4.08
N GLY A 284 4.66 10.68 -3.59
CA GLY A 284 4.63 11.93 -4.35
C GLY A 284 4.40 13.14 -3.47
N ILE A 285 5.33 14.09 -3.42
CA ILE A 285 5.15 15.33 -2.67
C ILE A 285 4.72 16.43 -3.64
N PRO A 286 3.74 17.29 -3.28
CA PRO A 286 2.96 17.31 -2.02
C PRO A 286 1.65 16.49 -2.08
N PHE A 287 1.36 15.81 -3.19
CA PHE A 287 0.02 15.27 -3.48
C PHE A 287 -0.31 13.92 -2.83
N HIS A 288 0.67 13.05 -2.73
CA HIS A 288 0.60 11.70 -2.17
C HIS A 288 1.69 11.52 -1.11
N PRO A 289 1.66 12.31 -0.01
CA PRO A 289 2.70 12.31 1.01
C PRO A 289 2.53 11.14 2.00
N TYR A 290 2.13 9.98 1.49
CA TYR A 290 1.88 8.77 2.25
C TYR A 290 2.63 7.60 1.61
N PRO A 291 2.93 6.56 2.40
CA PRO A 291 3.42 5.30 1.86
C PRO A 291 2.39 4.68 0.91
N ASP A 292 2.85 4.32 -0.28
CA ASP A 292 2.07 3.54 -1.23
C ASP A 292 2.87 2.31 -1.69
N GLY A 293 2.26 1.13 -1.57
CA GLY A 293 2.94 -0.14 -1.76
C GLY A 293 3.35 -0.40 -3.21
N TRP A 294 2.59 0.13 -4.17
CA TRP A 294 2.90 0.01 -5.59
C TRP A 294 4.17 0.78 -5.95
N HIS A 295 4.20 2.08 -5.66
CA HIS A 295 5.37 2.92 -5.92
C HIS A 295 6.57 2.49 -5.09
N THR A 296 6.34 2.04 -3.85
CA THR A 296 7.42 1.49 -3.02
C THR A 296 8.03 0.27 -3.69
N ALA A 297 7.24 -0.76 -4.01
CA ALA A 297 7.72 -1.99 -4.64
C ALA A 297 8.45 -1.70 -5.96
N LEU A 298 7.88 -0.83 -6.81
CA LEU A 298 8.50 -0.41 -8.07
C LEU A 298 9.88 0.25 -7.87
N SER A 299 10.07 0.95 -6.75
CA SER A 299 11.26 1.78 -6.53
C SER A 299 12.31 1.16 -5.60
N LEU A 300 12.06 -0.01 -5.02
CA LEU A 300 12.98 -0.66 -4.06
C LEU A 300 14.41 -0.85 -4.62
N ASN A 301 14.53 -1.22 -5.89
CA ASN A 301 15.82 -1.35 -6.55
C ASN A 301 16.54 -0.01 -6.66
N ALA A 302 15.81 1.07 -6.94
CA ALA A 302 16.38 2.42 -6.94
C ALA A 302 16.80 2.85 -5.53
N VAL A 303 16.08 2.45 -4.48
CA VAL A 303 16.45 2.71 -3.07
C VAL A 303 17.77 2.00 -2.75
N ALA A 304 17.86 0.71 -3.05
CA ALA A 304 19.06 -0.08 -2.81
C ALA A 304 20.28 0.46 -3.56
N LEU A 305 20.10 0.98 -4.78
CA LEU A 305 21.16 1.64 -5.55
C LEU A 305 21.51 3.02 -5.00
N SER A 306 20.53 3.79 -4.56
CA SER A 306 20.73 5.16 -4.07
C SER A 306 21.51 5.15 -2.76
N ASP A 307 21.12 4.30 -1.82
CA ASP A 307 21.73 4.22 -0.48
C ASP A 307 22.80 3.13 -0.38
N GLY A 308 22.96 2.27 -1.39
CA GLY A 308 23.97 1.20 -1.40
C GLY A 308 23.66 0.08 -0.43
N ASN A 309 22.47 0.13 0.16
CA ASN A 309 22.05 -0.72 1.24
C ASN A 309 20.78 -1.47 0.83
N PRO A 310 20.93 -2.68 0.25
CA PRO A 310 19.77 -3.52 -0.08
C PRO A 310 18.96 -3.93 1.15
N VAL A 311 19.56 -3.94 2.35
CA VAL A 311 18.84 -4.25 3.60
C VAL A 311 17.76 -3.21 3.87
N ARG A 312 18.06 -1.92 3.68
CA ARG A 312 17.05 -0.86 3.88
C ARG A 312 15.85 -0.99 2.93
N ALA A 313 16.10 -1.40 1.68
CA ALA A 313 15.02 -1.68 0.72
C ALA A 313 14.20 -2.92 1.13
N LEU A 314 14.85 -3.96 1.68
CA LEU A 314 14.14 -5.12 2.24
C LEU A 314 13.32 -4.75 3.48
N ASP A 315 13.83 -3.88 4.36
CA ASP A 315 13.09 -3.40 5.54
C ASP A 315 11.80 -2.65 5.13
N MET A 316 11.84 -1.90 4.01
CA MET A 316 10.64 -1.25 3.46
C MET A 316 9.64 -2.27 2.91
N LEU A 317 10.14 -3.34 2.29
CA LEU A 317 9.29 -4.42 1.82
C LEU A 317 8.66 -5.20 2.98
N ASP A 318 9.42 -5.45 4.05
CA ASP A 318 8.90 -6.05 5.28
C ASP A 318 7.80 -5.16 5.91
N ALA A 319 8.00 -3.84 5.92
CA ALA A 319 7.00 -2.89 6.39
C ALA A 319 5.68 -2.97 5.58
N ILE A 320 5.75 -3.17 4.27
CA ILE A 320 4.56 -3.38 3.44
C ILE A 320 3.96 -4.77 3.67
N ALA A 321 4.79 -5.82 3.74
CA ALA A 321 4.34 -7.21 3.92
C ALA A 321 3.67 -7.46 5.27
N THR A 322 4.15 -6.83 6.34
CA THR A 322 3.55 -6.90 7.69
C THR A 322 2.14 -6.32 7.73
N ARG A 323 1.80 -5.42 6.79
CA ARG A 323 0.49 -4.79 6.60
C ARG A 323 -0.37 -5.46 5.56
N GLN A 324 0.00 -6.66 5.10
CA GLN A 324 -0.85 -7.46 4.22
C GLN A 324 -2.22 -7.74 4.87
N ASN A 325 -3.29 -7.74 4.07
CA ASN A 325 -4.61 -8.13 4.56
C ASN A 325 -4.61 -9.61 4.94
N ARG A 326 -4.86 -9.92 6.21
CA ARG A 326 -4.90 -11.29 6.75
C ARG A 326 -6.30 -11.80 7.03
N ASP A 327 -7.34 -10.99 6.81
CA ASP A 327 -8.72 -11.39 7.00
C ASP A 327 -9.16 -12.28 5.85
N SER A 328 -9.22 -13.59 6.13
CA SER A 328 -9.64 -14.60 5.16
C SER A 328 -11.07 -14.44 4.64
N THR A 329 -11.88 -13.56 5.22
CA THR A 329 -13.24 -13.26 4.73
C THR A 329 -13.28 -12.05 3.81
N SER A 330 -12.23 -11.23 3.81
CA SER A 330 -12.12 -10.03 2.97
C SER A 330 -11.87 -10.40 1.52
N VAL A 331 -12.53 -9.71 0.58
CA VAL A 331 -12.22 -9.78 -0.86
C VAL A 331 -10.79 -9.32 -1.18
N HIS A 332 -10.13 -8.66 -0.22
CA HIS A 332 -8.74 -8.22 -0.30
C HIS A 332 -7.77 -9.16 0.42
N TYR A 333 -8.21 -10.34 0.88
CA TYR A 333 -7.33 -11.30 1.57
C TYR A 333 -6.03 -11.52 0.80
N GLY A 334 -4.89 -11.47 1.50
CA GLY A 334 -3.57 -11.66 0.91
C GLY A 334 -3.02 -10.47 0.15
N MET A 335 -3.79 -9.41 -0.10
CA MET A 335 -3.25 -8.23 -0.79
C MET A 335 -2.29 -7.45 0.08
N PHE A 336 -1.23 -6.94 -0.54
CA PHE A 336 -0.36 -5.93 0.03
C PHE A 336 -1.06 -4.55 0.04
N PRO A 337 -0.73 -3.66 0.98
CA PRO A 337 -1.36 -2.35 1.07
C PRO A 337 -1.02 -1.48 -0.17
N GLY A 338 -2.05 -0.95 -0.80
CA GLY A 338 -1.95 0.10 -1.82
C GLY A 338 -1.55 1.42 -1.20
N ARG A 339 -2.35 1.97 -0.28
CA ARG A 339 -2.06 3.19 0.50
C ARG A 339 -2.04 2.88 1.99
N ILE A 340 -1.11 3.49 2.72
CA ILE A 340 -1.03 3.42 4.19
C ILE A 340 -1.18 4.85 4.72
N GLY A 341 -2.41 5.30 4.97
CA GLY A 341 -2.71 6.66 5.43
C GLY A 341 -3.14 6.73 6.89
N GLU A 342 -3.42 7.93 7.36
CA GLU A 342 -4.04 8.17 8.67
C GLU A 342 -5.48 7.62 8.77
N ASP A 343 -6.20 7.54 7.64
CA ASP A 343 -7.55 6.93 7.58
C ASP A 343 -7.52 5.40 7.63
N GLY A 344 -6.33 4.80 7.57
CA GLY A 344 -6.13 3.36 7.54
C GLY A 344 -5.44 2.87 6.27
N ILE A 345 -5.61 1.58 6.01
CA ILE A 345 -4.93 0.86 4.94
C ILE A 345 -5.93 0.56 3.83
N GLU A 346 -5.53 0.88 2.60
CA GLU A 346 -6.30 0.61 1.40
C GLU A 346 -5.66 -0.56 0.63
N TYR A 347 -6.46 -1.52 0.18
CA TYR A 347 -6.00 -2.69 -0.59
C TYR A 347 -6.66 -2.70 -1.97
N ARG A 348 -6.05 -2.05 -2.97
CA ARG A 348 -6.63 -1.95 -4.32
C ARG A 348 -5.79 -2.56 -5.43
N ILE A 349 -4.46 -2.63 -5.28
CA ILE A 349 -3.57 -2.96 -6.40
C ILE A 349 -3.06 -4.41 -6.24
N PRO A 350 -3.65 -5.41 -6.91
CA PRO A 350 -3.23 -6.81 -6.80
C PRO A 350 -1.81 -7.05 -7.36
N GLU A 351 -1.32 -6.17 -8.22
CA GLU A 351 -0.02 -6.32 -8.86
C GLU A 351 1.17 -6.09 -7.92
N ILE A 352 0.96 -5.50 -6.74
CA ILE A 352 2.04 -5.21 -5.77
C ILE A 352 2.81 -6.47 -5.40
N ALA A 353 2.14 -7.60 -5.22
CA ALA A 353 2.77 -8.86 -4.83
C ALA A 353 3.81 -9.33 -5.86
N GLY A 354 3.51 -9.20 -7.15
CA GLY A 354 4.43 -9.59 -8.21
C GLY A 354 5.63 -8.66 -8.33
N LEU A 355 5.43 -7.34 -8.19
CA LEU A 355 6.55 -6.39 -8.13
C LEU A 355 7.44 -6.66 -6.92
N ALA A 356 6.82 -6.86 -5.76
CA ALA A 356 7.52 -7.23 -4.53
C ALA A 356 8.35 -8.51 -4.73
N ALA A 357 7.80 -9.55 -5.36
CA ALA A 357 8.53 -10.80 -5.62
C ALA A 357 9.75 -10.58 -6.53
N LEU A 358 9.61 -9.81 -7.61
CA LEU A 358 10.71 -9.49 -8.53
C LEU A 358 11.82 -8.69 -7.82
N CYS A 359 11.44 -7.66 -7.06
CA CYS A 359 12.39 -6.84 -6.32
C CYS A 359 13.07 -7.63 -5.21
N TYR A 360 12.34 -8.48 -4.47
CA TYR A 360 12.92 -9.32 -3.43
C TYR A 360 14.00 -10.25 -3.99
N GLN A 361 13.76 -10.89 -5.13
CA GLN A 361 14.75 -11.75 -5.79
C GLN A 361 16.03 -10.99 -6.18
N ASP A 362 15.88 -9.81 -6.77
CA ASP A 362 17.03 -8.98 -7.14
C ASP A 362 17.79 -8.53 -5.89
N LEU A 363 17.11 -8.00 -4.88
CA LEU A 363 17.73 -7.50 -3.65
C LEU A 363 18.48 -8.58 -2.88
N THR A 364 17.85 -9.75 -2.67
CA THR A 364 18.47 -10.87 -1.94
C THR A 364 19.66 -11.45 -2.69
N SER A 365 19.67 -11.42 -4.02
CA SER A 365 20.84 -11.84 -4.82
C SER A 365 22.10 -10.99 -4.59
N ARG A 366 21.93 -9.78 -4.04
CA ARG A 366 23.01 -8.83 -3.71
C ARG A 366 23.52 -8.99 -2.27
N LEU A 367 22.85 -9.77 -1.43
CA LEU A 367 23.26 -10.02 -0.06
C LEU A 367 24.32 -11.14 0.01
N THR A 368 25.26 -11.01 0.94
CA THR A 368 26.31 -12.02 1.18
C THR A 368 25.84 -13.16 2.08
N ALA A 369 24.82 -12.91 2.93
CA ALA A 369 24.25 -13.88 3.84
C ALA A 369 22.75 -14.04 3.55
N ALA A 370 22.28 -15.29 3.56
CA ALA A 370 20.86 -15.60 3.48
C ALA A 370 20.18 -15.32 4.83
N ASP A 371 19.01 -14.67 4.78
CA ASP A 371 18.15 -14.47 5.94
C ASP A 371 16.93 -15.38 5.80
N THR A 372 17.09 -16.63 6.25
CA THR A 372 16.06 -17.63 6.01
C THR A 372 14.74 -17.34 6.72
N VAL A 373 14.77 -16.55 7.81
CA VAL A 373 13.55 -16.18 8.55
C VAL A 373 12.76 -15.18 7.74
N ARG A 374 13.41 -14.11 7.27
CA ARG A 374 12.79 -13.14 6.37
C ARG A 374 12.32 -13.79 5.06
N ASP A 375 13.13 -14.68 4.49
CA ASP A 375 12.77 -15.44 3.29
C ASP A 375 11.48 -16.25 3.49
N ASP A 376 11.36 -16.95 4.63
CA ASP A 376 10.19 -17.77 4.97
C ASP A 376 8.96 -16.86 5.17
N GLU A 377 9.10 -15.74 5.88
CA GLU A 377 8.02 -14.79 6.14
C GLU A 377 7.50 -14.14 4.85
N PHE A 378 8.41 -13.73 3.96
CA PHE A 378 8.05 -13.15 2.68
C PHE A 378 7.37 -14.19 1.76
N ALA A 379 7.90 -15.42 1.71
CA ALA A 379 7.27 -16.52 0.99
C ALA A 379 5.84 -16.80 1.52
N LEU A 380 5.62 -16.76 2.83
CA LEU A 380 4.29 -16.90 3.43
C LEU A 380 3.35 -15.76 3.06
N ALA A 381 3.84 -14.52 2.97
CA ALA A 381 3.04 -13.41 2.47
C ALA A 381 2.59 -13.67 1.02
N LEU A 382 3.51 -14.08 0.15
CA LEU A 382 3.16 -14.42 -1.24
C LEU A 382 2.18 -15.61 -1.36
N VAL A 383 2.26 -16.60 -0.47
CA VAL A 383 1.27 -17.68 -0.42
C VAL A 383 -0.12 -17.15 -0.12
N ARG A 384 -0.27 -16.24 0.85
CA ARG A 384 -1.57 -15.63 1.18
C ARG A 384 -2.13 -14.84 0.01
N ASP A 385 -1.28 -14.07 -0.67
CA ASP A 385 -1.67 -13.32 -1.88
C ASP A 385 -2.20 -14.26 -2.97
N LEU A 386 -1.50 -15.36 -3.25
CA LEU A 386 -1.97 -16.37 -4.22
C LEU A 386 -3.31 -16.98 -3.82
N LEU A 387 -3.51 -17.29 -2.54
CA LEU A 387 -4.77 -17.87 -2.03
C LEU A 387 -5.92 -16.89 -2.13
N GLY A 388 -5.70 -15.63 -1.76
CA GLY A 388 -6.69 -14.57 -1.91
C GLY A 388 -7.05 -14.32 -3.37
N THR A 389 -6.05 -14.23 -4.23
CA THR A 389 -6.26 -14.09 -5.68
C THR A 389 -7.04 -15.27 -6.25
N ALA A 390 -6.69 -16.51 -5.88
CA ALA A 390 -7.41 -17.70 -6.35
C ALA A 390 -8.87 -17.72 -5.89
N ARG A 391 -9.15 -17.21 -4.67
CA ARG A 391 -10.48 -17.21 -4.08
C ARG A 391 -11.37 -16.10 -4.62
N TYR A 392 -10.83 -14.90 -4.80
CA TYR A 392 -11.64 -13.69 -5.02
C TYR A 392 -11.45 -13.05 -6.39
N ARG A 393 -10.37 -13.38 -7.13
CA ARG A 393 -9.96 -12.69 -8.34
C ARG A 393 -9.71 -13.61 -9.54
N LEU A 394 -9.99 -14.90 -9.44
CA LEU A 394 -9.76 -15.83 -10.54
C LEU A 394 -11.04 -16.00 -11.36
N HIS A 395 -11.04 -15.53 -12.60
CA HIS A 395 -12.14 -15.76 -13.56
C HIS A 395 -11.58 -16.45 -14.81
N ASP A 396 -12.18 -17.58 -15.21
CA ASP A 396 -11.72 -18.39 -16.34
C ASP A 396 -10.19 -18.66 -16.32
N TRP A 397 -9.65 -18.92 -15.13
CA TRP A 397 -8.22 -19.20 -14.89
C TRP A 397 -7.28 -18.02 -15.09
N MET A 398 -7.82 -16.82 -15.22
CA MET A 398 -7.08 -15.58 -15.39
C MET A 398 -7.34 -14.69 -14.19
N VAL A 399 -6.32 -13.96 -13.74
CA VAL A 399 -6.52 -12.99 -12.66
C VAL A 399 -7.29 -11.81 -13.23
N VAL A 400 -8.41 -11.50 -12.61
CA VAL A 400 -9.22 -10.33 -12.92
C VAL A 400 -9.13 -9.31 -11.80
N SER A 401 -9.31 -8.07 -12.19
CA SER A 401 -9.21 -6.89 -11.34
C SER A 401 -10.37 -5.95 -11.65
N GLY A 402 -10.84 -5.25 -10.63
CA GLY A 402 -11.82 -4.18 -10.79
C GLY A 402 -11.27 -2.99 -11.61
N ALA A 403 -12.16 -2.14 -12.11
CA ALA A 403 -11.79 -0.94 -12.87
C ALA A 403 -10.85 0.00 -12.08
N ASP A 404 -10.98 0.04 -10.75
CA ASP A 404 -10.17 0.83 -9.82
C ASP A 404 -9.03 0.05 -9.15
N GLU A 405 -8.86 -1.24 -9.48
CA GLU A 405 -7.85 -2.13 -8.88
C GLU A 405 -6.54 -2.15 -9.70
N HIS A 406 -6.05 -0.98 -10.11
CA HIS A 406 -4.85 -0.84 -10.96
C HIS A 406 -4.06 0.44 -10.73
N PHE A 407 -2.77 0.42 -11.07
CA PHE A 407 -1.89 1.57 -10.91
C PHE A 407 -2.25 2.80 -11.77
N LEU A 408 -2.96 2.61 -12.89
CA LEU A 408 -3.32 3.72 -13.77
C LEU A 408 -4.48 4.56 -13.24
N TRP A 409 -5.17 4.10 -12.18
CA TRP A 409 -6.42 4.65 -11.65
C TRP A 409 -7.50 4.79 -12.76
N ASP A 410 -8.75 4.91 -12.34
CA ASP A 410 -9.91 5.25 -13.18
C ASP A 410 -9.86 6.71 -13.70
N GLY A 411 -8.77 7.06 -14.40
CA GLY A 411 -8.63 8.33 -15.09
C GLY A 411 -9.29 8.25 -16.46
N PRO A 412 -9.88 9.34 -16.99
CA PRO A 412 -10.52 9.35 -18.32
C PRO A 412 -9.57 8.99 -19.48
N ALA A 413 -8.27 8.90 -19.21
CA ALA A 413 -7.21 8.50 -20.13
C ALA A 413 -6.88 7.00 -20.13
N ALA A 414 -7.36 6.21 -19.16
CA ALA A 414 -7.17 4.77 -19.09
C ALA A 414 -8.52 4.07 -19.35
N PRO A 415 -8.88 3.76 -20.61
CA PRO A 415 -10.14 3.09 -20.90
C PRO A 415 -10.20 1.75 -20.17
N ASP A 416 -11.33 1.52 -19.49
CA ASP A 416 -11.81 0.30 -18.85
C ASP A 416 -10.79 -0.85 -18.79
N ARG A 417 -9.98 -0.84 -17.73
CA ARG A 417 -9.03 -1.92 -17.41
C ARG A 417 -9.67 -3.04 -16.60
N GLU A 418 -11.00 -3.02 -16.41
CA GLU A 418 -11.69 -4.10 -15.72
C GLU A 418 -11.43 -5.45 -16.40
N GLY A 419 -11.22 -6.48 -15.59
CA GLY A 419 -10.97 -7.82 -16.07
C GLY A 419 -9.47 -8.12 -16.18
N VAL A 420 -9.02 -8.61 -17.33
CA VAL A 420 -7.68 -9.20 -17.44
C VAL A 420 -6.71 -8.23 -18.08
N THR A 421 -5.77 -7.73 -17.27
CA THR A 421 -4.64 -6.94 -17.79
C THR A 421 -3.38 -7.79 -17.93
N ILE A 422 -2.49 -7.37 -18.84
CA ILE A 422 -1.20 -8.03 -19.10
C ILE A 422 -0.32 -7.95 -17.84
N GLU A 423 -0.28 -6.77 -17.22
CA GLU A 423 0.51 -6.49 -16.03
C GLU A 423 0.12 -7.41 -14.88
N THR A 424 -1.18 -7.54 -14.59
CA THR A 424 -1.67 -8.44 -13.56
C THR A 424 -1.26 -9.89 -13.83
N GLN A 425 -1.38 -10.38 -15.08
CA GLN A 425 -0.98 -11.76 -15.39
C GLN A 425 0.53 -11.99 -15.24
N VAL A 426 1.34 -11.09 -15.77
CA VAL A 426 2.80 -11.20 -15.73
C VAL A 426 3.31 -11.15 -14.29
N LEU A 427 2.78 -10.24 -13.49
CA LEU A 427 3.18 -10.06 -12.09
C LEU A 427 2.66 -11.21 -11.22
N TYR A 428 1.47 -11.74 -11.49
CA TYR A 428 1.01 -12.98 -10.85
C TYR A 428 1.91 -14.17 -11.18
N ASP A 429 2.35 -14.33 -12.42
CA ASP A 429 3.30 -15.38 -12.79
C ASP A 429 4.67 -15.19 -12.12
N ALA A 430 5.10 -13.96 -11.84
CA ALA A 430 6.31 -13.70 -11.05
C ALA A 430 6.20 -14.25 -9.63
N VAL A 431 5.07 -14.05 -8.95
CA VAL A 431 4.80 -14.64 -7.62
C VAL A 431 4.88 -16.17 -7.68
N ARG A 432 4.27 -16.80 -8.69
CA ARG A 432 4.30 -18.26 -8.85
C ARG A 432 5.71 -18.77 -9.09
N ASN A 433 6.47 -18.09 -9.95
CA ASN A 433 7.83 -18.49 -10.25
C ASN A 433 8.75 -18.36 -9.04
N PHE A 434 8.56 -17.31 -8.22
CA PHE A 434 9.20 -17.19 -6.91
C PHE A 434 8.94 -18.43 -6.04
N LEU A 435 7.66 -18.75 -5.82
CA LEU A 435 7.26 -19.83 -4.91
C LEU A 435 7.64 -21.22 -5.42
N LYS A 436 7.68 -21.44 -6.74
CA LYS A 436 8.22 -22.68 -7.34
C LYS A 436 9.72 -22.87 -7.07
N GLY A 437 10.48 -21.77 -7.06
CA GLY A 437 11.91 -21.79 -6.73
C GLY A 437 12.18 -21.90 -5.23
N TYR A 438 11.18 -21.64 -4.39
CA TYR A 438 11.35 -21.55 -2.94
C TYR A 438 11.40 -22.93 -2.26
N LYS A 439 12.61 -23.39 -1.96
CA LYS A 439 12.88 -24.77 -1.46
C LYS A 439 12.20 -25.11 -0.14
N ARG A 440 11.97 -24.11 0.72
CA ARG A 440 11.43 -24.31 2.07
C ARG A 440 9.90 -24.21 2.14
N LEU A 441 9.21 -24.06 1.00
CA LEU A 441 7.77 -23.85 0.97
C LEU A 441 6.99 -24.94 1.72
N ASN A 442 7.41 -26.20 1.60
CA ASN A 442 6.78 -27.35 2.28
C ASN A 442 6.96 -27.34 3.80
N LEU A 443 7.88 -26.53 4.34
CA LEU A 443 8.16 -26.43 5.78
C LEU A 443 7.34 -25.33 6.45
N ILE A 444 6.86 -24.36 5.67
CA ILE A 444 6.25 -23.13 6.20
C ILE A 444 4.76 -23.04 5.89
N ALA A 445 4.29 -23.62 4.79
CA ALA A 445 2.89 -23.54 4.40
C ALA A 445 2.12 -24.83 4.70
N ASP A 446 1.05 -24.73 5.50
CA ASP A 446 0.08 -25.81 5.75
C ASP A 446 -0.84 -26.11 4.54
N VAL A 447 -0.61 -25.41 3.43
CA VAL A 447 -1.31 -25.59 2.16
C VAL A 447 -0.44 -26.43 1.23
N HIS A 448 -1.01 -27.51 0.69
CA HIS A 448 -0.28 -28.46 -0.15
C HIS A 448 0.44 -27.74 -1.31
N PRO A 449 1.79 -27.68 -1.30
CA PRO A 449 2.59 -26.86 -2.23
C PRO A 449 2.38 -27.23 -3.70
N GLU A 450 1.93 -28.46 -3.97
CA GLU A 450 1.58 -28.92 -5.32
C GLU A 450 0.48 -28.07 -5.99
N MET A 451 -0.49 -27.52 -5.25
CA MET A 451 -1.54 -26.67 -5.84
C MET A 451 -1.00 -25.31 -6.30
N LEU A 452 -0.02 -24.77 -5.57
CA LEU A 452 0.62 -23.49 -5.87
C LEU A 452 1.71 -23.64 -6.94
N GLN A 453 2.50 -24.73 -6.88
CA GLN A 453 3.67 -24.97 -7.72
C GLN A 453 3.36 -25.61 -9.07
N ARG A 454 2.35 -26.49 -9.18
CA ARG A 454 2.02 -27.12 -10.47
C ARG A 454 1.43 -26.16 -11.47
N GLY A 455 1.23 -24.91 -11.05
CA GLY A 455 1.27 -23.77 -11.93
C GLY A 455 0.41 -24.04 -13.14
N ALA A 456 -0.84 -24.46 -12.92
CA ALA A 456 -1.53 -25.29 -13.88
C ALA A 456 -1.35 -24.75 -15.29
N THR A 457 -0.55 -25.49 -16.06
CA THR A 457 -0.56 -25.41 -17.50
C THR A 457 -1.93 -25.90 -17.91
N TRP A 458 -2.96 -25.04 -17.80
CA TRP A 458 -4.34 -25.37 -18.15
C TRP A 458 -4.52 -25.56 -19.66
N ARG A 459 -3.44 -25.46 -20.43
CA ARG A 459 -3.31 -26.03 -21.77
C ARG A 459 -2.03 -26.86 -21.89
N LYS A 460 -2.04 -28.09 -21.39
CA LYS A 460 -1.54 -29.18 -22.25
C LYS A 460 -2.75 -29.76 -22.96
N VAL A 461 -3.12 -29.09 -24.05
CA VAL A 461 -3.80 -29.78 -25.14
C VAL A 461 -2.80 -30.82 -25.60
N ASN A 462 -3.05 -32.10 -25.31
CA ASN A 462 -2.29 -33.16 -25.97
C ASN A 462 -2.49 -33.00 -27.50
N HIS A 463 -1.69 -33.66 -28.34
CA HIS A 463 -1.88 -33.61 -29.80
C HIS A 463 -3.29 -34.06 -30.27
N ALA A 464 -4.17 -34.50 -29.37
CA ALA A 464 -5.55 -34.92 -29.61
C ALA A 464 -6.63 -33.93 -29.12
N GLY A 465 -6.29 -32.73 -28.62
CA GLY A 465 -7.32 -31.74 -28.26
C GLY A 465 -7.89 -31.85 -26.83
N GLU A 466 -7.44 -32.79 -25.99
CA GLU A 466 -8.05 -33.02 -24.67
C GLU A 466 -7.43 -32.17 -23.56
N ILE A 467 -8.27 -31.41 -22.85
CA ILE A 467 -7.95 -30.74 -21.58
C ILE A 467 -8.05 -31.78 -20.44
N LYS A 468 -6.96 -32.01 -19.70
CA LYS A 468 -6.98 -32.76 -18.44
C LYS A 468 -6.99 -31.79 -17.26
N ILE A 469 -8.03 -31.88 -16.42
CA ILE A 469 -8.10 -31.19 -15.12
C ILE A 469 -7.23 -31.98 -14.12
N PRO A 470 -6.33 -31.35 -13.34
CA PRO A 470 -5.57 -32.05 -12.30
C PRO A 470 -6.48 -32.57 -11.19
N LYS A 471 -6.33 -33.85 -10.83
CA LYS A 471 -7.08 -34.59 -9.78
C LYS A 471 -7.01 -34.03 -8.36
N LEU A 472 -6.23 -32.97 -8.09
CA LEU A 472 -5.99 -32.47 -6.73
C LEU A 472 -7.01 -31.42 -6.28
N LEU A 473 -7.71 -30.75 -7.20
CA LEU A 473 -8.78 -29.80 -6.83
C LEU A 473 -10.03 -30.52 -6.30
N SER A 474 -10.27 -31.78 -6.70
CA SER A 474 -11.43 -32.54 -6.23
C SER A 474 -11.37 -32.93 -4.75
N TYR A 475 -10.18 -32.96 -4.12
CA TYR A 475 -10.05 -33.44 -2.73
C TYR A 475 -10.20 -32.34 -1.66
N ARG A 476 -9.78 -31.09 -1.91
CA ARG A 476 -9.99 -29.98 -0.94
C ARG A 476 -11.18 -29.08 -1.23
N VAL A 477 -11.75 -29.12 -2.44
CA VAL A 477 -13.04 -28.44 -2.71
C VAL A 477 -14.20 -29.09 -1.91
N LEU A 478 -14.00 -30.31 -1.41
CA LEU A 478 -15.03 -31.08 -0.70
C LEU A 478 -14.86 -31.12 0.84
N GLU A 479 -13.72 -30.68 1.41
CA GLU A 479 -13.45 -30.86 2.85
C GLU A 479 -13.72 -29.63 3.73
N THR A 480 -13.91 -28.42 3.19
CA THR A 480 -14.01 -27.19 4.02
C THR A 480 -15.17 -26.24 3.69
N TYR A 481 -16.34 -26.75 3.29
CA TYR A 481 -17.55 -25.93 3.21
C TYR A 481 -18.58 -26.35 4.26
N ASP A 482 -18.61 -25.62 5.38
CA ASP A 482 -19.80 -25.48 6.25
C ASP A 482 -20.86 -24.54 5.61
N ILE A 483 -20.64 -24.09 4.37
CA ILE A 483 -21.55 -23.19 3.63
C ILE A 483 -21.90 -23.86 2.30
N PRO A 484 -23.19 -24.17 2.02
CA PRO A 484 -23.59 -24.79 0.75
C PRO A 484 -23.23 -23.89 -0.44
N LEU A 485 -22.50 -24.41 -1.42
CA LEU A 485 -22.25 -23.71 -2.67
C LEU A 485 -23.52 -23.68 -3.54
N PRO A 486 -23.82 -22.55 -4.21
CA PRO A 486 -24.89 -22.49 -5.20
C PRO A 486 -24.65 -23.51 -6.33
N ILE A 487 -25.70 -24.21 -6.74
CA ILE A 487 -25.63 -25.25 -7.80
C ILE A 487 -25.05 -24.69 -9.12
N SER A 488 -25.21 -23.38 -9.35
CA SER A 488 -24.63 -22.66 -10.49
C SER A 488 -23.11 -22.62 -10.46
N GLU A 489 -22.49 -22.49 -9.28
CA GLU A 489 -21.03 -22.49 -9.13
C GLU A 489 -20.45 -23.90 -9.31
N VAL A 490 -21.12 -24.91 -8.74
CA VAL A 490 -20.77 -26.32 -8.95
C VAL A 490 -20.85 -26.68 -10.44
N MET A 491 -21.89 -26.22 -11.14
CA MET A 491 -22.06 -26.46 -12.57
C MET A 491 -21.10 -25.64 -13.45
N TYR A 492 -20.65 -24.47 -12.99
CA TYR A 492 -19.63 -23.64 -13.65
C TYR A 492 -18.26 -24.34 -13.67
N PHE A 493 -17.84 -24.93 -12.54
CA PHE A 493 -16.59 -25.71 -12.43
C PHE A 493 -16.52 -26.93 -13.36
N LEU A 494 -17.67 -27.47 -13.78
CA LEU A 494 -17.76 -28.70 -14.56
C LEU A 494 -17.78 -28.50 -16.08
N GLY A 495 -17.59 -27.26 -16.55
CA GLY A 495 -17.10 -26.90 -17.89
C GLY A 495 -17.38 -27.88 -19.03
N GLY A 496 -18.58 -27.81 -19.64
CA GLY A 496 -18.74 -28.06 -21.07
C GLY A 496 -18.65 -29.50 -21.60
N ARG A 497 -18.54 -30.55 -20.78
CA ARG A 497 -18.64 -31.95 -21.27
C ARG A 497 -19.99 -32.57 -20.91
N TRP A 498 -20.93 -32.43 -21.84
CA TRP A 498 -22.35 -32.77 -21.65
C TRP A 498 -22.65 -34.24 -22.01
N ASP A 499 -21.62 -34.98 -22.40
CA ASP A 499 -21.68 -36.28 -23.07
C ASP A 499 -21.06 -37.43 -22.27
N LYS A 500 -20.52 -37.19 -21.05
CA LYS A 500 -19.87 -38.23 -20.24
C LYS A 500 -20.49 -38.38 -18.85
N PRO A 501 -20.84 -39.62 -18.44
CA PRO A 501 -21.34 -39.92 -17.11
C PRO A 501 -20.22 -39.82 -16.06
N TRP A 502 -20.52 -39.29 -14.88
CA TRP A 502 -19.54 -39.02 -13.82
C TRP A 502 -19.92 -39.53 -12.42
N ALA A 503 -21.09 -40.16 -12.26
CA ALA A 503 -21.48 -40.85 -11.03
C ALA A 503 -22.31 -42.11 -11.35
N ASP A 504 -22.04 -43.23 -10.65
CA ASP A 504 -22.60 -44.55 -10.98
C ASP A 504 -23.59 -45.12 -9.93
N ARG A 505 -23.75 -44.53 -8.73
CA ARG A 505 -24.59 -45.10 -7.65
C ARG A 505 -25.41 -44.06 -6.88
N LEU A 506 -26.55 -44.50 -6.35
CA LEU A 506 -27.38 -43.84 -5.35
C LEU A 506 -27.58 -44.83 -4.19
N VAL A 507 -27.30 -44.42 -2.95
CA VAL A 507 -27.41 -45.29 -1.75
C VAL A 507 -28.49 -44.73 -0.83
N TYR A 508 -29.36 -45.58 -0.28
CA TYR A 508 -30.39 -45.20 0.68
C TYR A 508 -30.51 -46.21 1.83
N HIS A 509 -31.05 -45.77 2.97
CA HIS A 509 -31.36 -46.62 4.12
C HIS A 509 -32.82 -47.08 4.05
N ALA A 510 -33.06 -48.39 4.12
CA ALA A 510 -34.39 -48.95 4.29
C ALA A 510 -34.78 -48.82 5.77
N ASP A 511 -35.81 -48.01 6.04
CA ASP A 511 -36.73 -48.09 7.18
C ASP A 511 -36.17 -48.72 8.48
N GLY A 512 -35.45 -47.89 9.25
CA GLY A 512 -35.34 -47.96 10.71
C GLY A 512 -34.81 -49.25 11.37
N SER A 513 -34.32 -50.22 10.61
CA SER A 513 -33.96 -51.56 11.13
C SER A 513 -32.45 -51.84 11.17
N GLY A 514 -31.60 -50.83 10.97
CA GLY A 514 -30.14 -50.96 11.15
C GLY A 514 -29.43 -51.85 10.12
N GLY A 515 -30.08 -52.21 9.00
CA GLY A 515 -29.46 -52.94 7.90
C GLY A 515 -29.34 -52.11 6.62
N LEU A 516 -28.14 -52.05 6.05
CA LEU A 516 -27.85 -51.38 4.78
C LEU A 516 -28.24 -52.30 3.61
N THR A 517 -29.17 -51.88 2.75
CA THR A 517 -29.51 -52.63 1.53
C THR A 517 -28.94 -51.92 0.30
N ILE A 518 -27.96 -52.55 -0.35
CA ILE A 518 -27.40 -52.09 -1.63
C ILE A 518 -28.23 -52.72 -2.74
N LEU A 519 -28.91 -51.92 -3.56
CA LEU A 519 -29.51 -52.45 -4.77
C LEU A 519 -28.41 -52.77 -5.80
N PRO A 520 -28.38 -53.99 -6.37
CA PRO A 520 -27.50 -54.26 -7.51
C PRO A 520 -27.92 -53.39 -8.70
N PRO A 521 -27.00 -53.09 -9.62
CA PRO A 521 -27.34 -52.34 -10.83
C PRO A 521 -28.44 -53.09 -11.57
N VAL A 522 -29.62 -52.48 -11.69
CA VAL A 522 -30.67 -52.98 -12.55
C VAL A 522 -30.12 -52.97 -13.96
N SER A 523 -30.08 -54.13 -14.60
CA SER A 523 -29.67 -54.24 -15.99
C SER A 523 -30.63 -53.43 -16.87
N ASP A 524 -30.01 -52.76 -17.84
CA ASP A 524 -30.60 -51.98 -18.91
C ASP A 524 -31.16 -50.56 -18.61
N THR A 525 -30.43 -49.58 -19.16
CA THR A 525 -30.87 -48.27 -19.67
C THR A 525 -31.30 -47.16 -18.71
N THR A 526 -31.34 -47.36 -17.39
CA THR A 526 -31.75 -46.32 -16.40
C THR A 526 -30.61 -45.65 -15.63
N ARG A 527 -29.43 -45.47 -16.23
CA ARG A 527 -28.27 -44.83 -15.57
C ARG A 527 -28.31 -43.28 -15.44
N CYS A 528 -29.40 -42.60 -15.75
CA CYS A 528 -29.40 -41.13 -15.75
C CYS A 528 -30.73 -40.56 -15.25
N VAL A 529 -30.96 -40.53 -13.94
CA VAL A 529 -32.23 -39.98 -13.40
C VAL A 529 -32.03 -38.68 -12.61
N SER A 530 -30.98 -38.56 -11.79
CA SER A 530 -30.78 -37.34 -10.97
C SER A 530 -30.41 -36.09 -11.79
N ILE A 531 -29.56 -36.25 -12.81
CA ILE A 531 -29.02 -35.13 -13.61
C ILE A 531 -30.05 -34.57 -14.62
N PRO A 532 -30.81 -35.38 -15.38
CA PRO A 532 -31.81 -34.85 -16.31
C PRO A 532 -33.01 -34.20 -15.62
N LEU A 533 -33.39 -34.65 -14.41
CA LEU A 533 -34.48 -34.06 -13.63
C LEU A 533 -34.10 -32.66 -13.09
N ALA A 534 -32.88 -32.49 -12.56
CA ALA A 534 -32.38 -31.19 -12.11
C ALA A 534 -32.21 -30.20 -13.28
N LEU A 535 -31.68 -30.67 -14.42
CA LEU A 535 -31.51 -29.87 -15.63
C LEU A 535 -32.83 -29.53 -16.35
N SER A 536 -33.81 -30.44 -16.35
CA SER A 536 -35.16 -30.22 -16.91
C SER A 536 -36.02 -29.29 -16.04
N TRP A 537 -35.76 -29.22 -14.75
CA TRP A 537 -36.42 -28.27 -13.84
C TRP A 537 -35.88 -26.84 -14.08
N TYR A 538 -34.60 -26.70 -14.41
CA TYR A 538 -33.95 -25.42 -14.70
C TYR A 538 -34.22 -24.88 -16.11
N GLN A 539 -34.39 -25.75 -17.12
CA GLN A 539 -34.64 -25.34 -18.51
C GLN A 539 -36.05 -25.76 -18.97
N GLY A 540 -37.00 -24.83 -18.89
CA GLY A 540 -38.44 -25.01 -19.14
C GLY A 540 -38.89 -25.42 -20.56
N ARG A 541 -38.17 -26.29 -21.28
CA ARG A 541 -38.50 -26.73 -22.66
C ARG A 541 -38.70 -28.25 -22.81
N GLY A 542 -39.32 -28.89 -21.81
CA GLY A 542 -39.54 -30.34 -21.81
C GLY A 542 -40.84 -30.84 -21.18
N ARG A 543 -41.93 -30.06 -21.23
CA ARG A 543 -43.14 -30.29 -20.41
C ARG A 543 -43.83 -31.64 -20.61
N VAL A 544 -43.84 -32.21 -21.82
CA VAL A 544 -44.54 -33.49 -22.11
C VAL A 544 -43.74 -34.71 -21.64
N ARG A 545 -42.42 -34.64 -21.70
CA ARG A 545 -41.53 -35.71 -21.20
C ARG A 545 -41.47 -35.68 -19.67
N LEU A 546 -41.41 -34.46 -19.10
CA LEU A 546 -41.47 -34.21 -17.66
C LEU A 546 -42.75 -34.79 -17.03
N LEU A 547 -43.93 -34.53 -17.60
CA LEU A 547 -45.19 -35.03 -17.03
C LEU A 547 -45.29 -36.57 -17.10
N ARG A 548 -44.77 -37.18 -18.17
CA ARG A 548 -44.76 -38.64 -18.35
C ARG A 548 -43.79 -39.33 -17.39
N ASP A 549 -42.65 -38.70 -17.15
CA ASP A 549 -41.64 -39.21 -16.21
C ASP A 549 -42.07 -38.94 -14.75
N MET A 550 -42.69 -37.80 -14.45
CA MET A 550 -43.29 -37.51 -13.14
C MET A 550 -44.38 -38.51 -12.75
N ASP A 551 -45.34 -38.82 -13.64
CA ASP A 551 -46.37 -39.83 -13.37
C ASP A 551 -45.75 -41.21 -13.09
N ARG A 552 -44.68 -41.55 -13.81
CA ARG A 552 -43.94 -42.80 -13.62
C ARG A 552 -43.22 -42.84 -12.27
N PHE A 553 -42.65 -41.73 -11.82
CA PHE A 553 -41.94 -41.64 -10.54
C PHE A 553 -42.88 -41.49 -9.33
N THR A 554 -44.00 -40.80 -9.47
CA THR A 554 -45.07 -40.74 -8.46
C THR A 554 -45.72 -42.12 -8.30
N SER A 555 -45.96 -42.86 -9.39
CA SER A 555 -46.50 -44.22 -9.33
C SER A 555 -45.53 -45.24 -8.73
N ALA A 556 -44.22 -44.94 -8.75
CA ALA A 556 -43.16 -45.72 -8.11
C ALA A 556 -42.86 -45.28 -6.66
N GLY A 557 -43.60 -44.30 -6.13
CA GLY A 557 -43.44 -43.81 -4.74
C GLY A 557 -42.21 -42.93 -4.51
N MET A 558 -41.51 -42.50 -5.57
CA MET A 558 -40.23 -41.78 -5.48
C MET A 558 -40.37 -40.25 -5.34
N LEU A 559 -41.60 -39.73 -5.39
CA LEU A 559 -41.92 -38.31 -5.24
C LEU A 559 -43.05 -38.16 -4.20
N THR A 560 -42.83 -37.34 -3.16
CA THR A 560 -43.88 -36.91 -2.23
C THR A 560 -44.22 -35.42 -2.44
N PRO A 561 -45.37 -34.92 -1.95
CA PRO A 561 -45.86 -33.57 -2.26
C PRO A 561 -44.98 -32.40 -1.78
N SER A 562 -43.90 -32.64 -1.01
CA SER A 562 -43.21 -31.58 -0.25
C SER A 562 -41.67 -31.60 -0.31
N GLY A 563 -41.06 -32.08 -1.40
CA GLY A 563 -39.63 -31.90 -1.68
C GLY A 563 -38.67 -32.94 -1.07
N LEU A 564 -37.37 -32.78 -1.35
CA LEU A 564 -36.26 -33.72 -1.05
C LEU A 564 -35.63 -33.45 0.33
N ARG A 565 -35.21 -34.51 1.06
CA ARG A 565 -34.58 -34.46 2.41
C ARG A 565 -33.24 -35.22 2.45
N SER A 566 -32.29 -34.75 3.28
CA SER A 566 -31.03 -35.43 3.66
C SER A 566 -31.01 -35.74 5.17
N LEU A 567 -30.15 -36.66 5.63
CA LEU A 567 -29.62 -36.70 7.01
C LEU A 567 -28.25 -37.44 7.02
N ALA A 568 -27.23 -36.80 7.58
CA ALA A 568 -25.98 -37.41 7.99
C ALA A 568 -25.98 -37.64 9.51
N GLU A 569 -25.31 -38.70 9.97
CA GLU A 569 -24.32 -38.75 11.06
C GLU A 569 -24.11 -40.21 11.52
N THR A 570 -22.86 -40.52 11.92
CA THR A 570 -22.35 -41.74 12.60
C THR A 570 -21.89 -42.92 11.73
N GLU A 571 -20.55 -43.07 11.57
CA GLU A 571 -19.72 -44.20 12.06
C GLU A 571 -18.30 -44.22 11.45
N ASP A 572 -17.36 -44.80 12.21
CA ASP A 572 -15.91 -44.54 12.24
C ASP A 572 -15.00 -45.33 11.27
N GLU A 573 -15.50 -46.05 10.26
CA GLU A 573 -14.65 -46.95 9.47
C GLU A 573 -14.78 -46.76 7.95
N TYR A 574 -13.85 -46.00 7.37
CA TYR A 574 -13.63 -45.95 5.92
C TYR A 574 -12.35 -46.71 5.56
N GLN A 575 -12.48 -47.89 4.93
CA GLN A 575 -11.39 -48.54 4.18
C GLN A 575 -11.58 -48.32 2.67
N PRO A 576 -10.54 -47.93 1.91
CA PRO A 576 -10.65 -47.78 0.47
C PRO A 576 -10.50 -49.13 -0.26
N ALA A 577 -11.36 -49.31 -1.28
CA ALA A 577 -11.31 -50.32 -2.34
C ALA A 577 -11.70 -51.77 -1.98
N HIS A 578 -12.95 -52.15 -2.26
CA HIS A 578 -13.34 -53.55 -2.40
C HIS A 578 -13.12 -54.07 -3.83
N GLN A 579 -12.35 -55.15 -3.97
CA GLN A 579 -12.48 -56.10 -5.08
C GLN A 579 -13.78 -56.91 -4.88
N TYR A 580 -14.55 -57.12 -5.95
CA TYR A 580 -15.63 -58.11 -5.94
C TYR A 580 -15.38 -59.16 -7.03
N GLN A 581 -15.72 -60.42 -6.72
CA GLN A 581 -15.73 -61.52 -7.67
C GLN A 581 -17.13 -61.68 -8.25
N LEU A 582 -17.19 -61.82 -9.56
CA LEU A 582 -18.36 -62.30 -10.30
C LEU A 582 -17.87 -63.53 -11.08
N ASP A 583 -18.49 -64.69 -10.85
CA ASP A 583 -18.20 -65.97 -11.52
C ASP A 583 -16.70 -66.36 -11.52
N ASP A 584 -16.07 -66.39 -10.33
CA ASP A 584 -14.67 -66.78 -10.07
C ASP A 584 -13.57 -65.97 -10.81
N ALA A 585 -13.92 -64.85 -11.46
CA ALA A 585 -12.95 -63.92 -12.05
C ALA A 585 -12.91 -62.58 -11.28
N PRO A 586 -11.71 -62.05 -10.92
CA PRO A 586 -11.61 -60.73 -10.33
C PRO A 586 -11.88 -59.66 -11.39
N TYR A 587 -12.94 -58.86 -11.21
CA TYR A 587 -13.18 -57.64 -11.99
C TYR A 587 -12.85 -56.42 -11.12
N GLY A 588 -11.82 -55.66 -11.51
CA GLY A 588 -11.56 -54.34 -10.95
C GLY A 588 -12.42 -53.30 -11.66
N THR A 589 -13.06 -52.40 -10.90
CA THR A 589 -13.62 -51.17 -11.49
C THR A 589 -12.54 -50.09 -11.55
N THR A 590 -12.49 -49.33 -12.63
CA THR A 590 -11.66 -48.12 -12.76
C THR A 590 -12.47 -46.86 -12.41
N SER A 591 -13.29 -46.89 -11.37
CA SER A 591 -14.15 -45.74 -11.03
C SER A 591 -13.34 -44.58 -10.43
N GLN A 592 -13.83 -43.35 -10.59
CA GLN A 592 -13.14 -42.10 -10.17
C GLN A 592 -13.79 -41.39 -8.97
N GLY A 593 -14.64 -42.07 -8.19
CA GLY A 593 -15.15 -41.57 -6.91
C GLY A 593 -16.68 -41.52 -6.80
N ASP A 594 -17.16 -41.46 -5.55
CA ASP A 594 -18.56 -41.28 -5.18
C ASP A 594 -18.84 -39.78 -4.90
N VAL A 595 -20.07 -39.30 -5.15
CA VAL A 595 -20.47 -37.91 -4.92
C VAL A 595 -21.55 -37.85 -3.85
N LEU A 596 -21.25 -37.18 -2.74
CA LEU A 596 -22.21 -36.81 -1.70
C LEU A 596 -22.82 -35.45 -2.03
N LEU A 597 -24.14 -35.33 -1.93
CA LEU A 597 -24.89 -34.08 -2.09
C LEU A 597 -25.65 -33.79 -0.79
N TRP A 598 -25.42 -32.62 -0.22
CA TRP A 598 -26.07 -32.14 1.01
C TRP A 598 -27.12 -31.08 0.68
N THR A 599 -28.24 -31.10 1.40
CA THR A 599 -29.05 -29.90 1.71
C THR A 599 -29.57 -29.98 3.14
N SER A 600 -29.79 -28.82 3.77
CA SER A 600 -30.34 -28.57 5.11
C SER A 600 -31.35 -29.58 5.64
#